data_AF-A0A957S9R5-F1
#
_entry.id   AF-A0A957S9R5-F1
#
_cell.length_a   1.000
_cell.length_b   1.000
_cell.length_c   1.000
_cell.angle_alpha   90.00
_cell.angle_beta   90.00
_cell.angle_gamma   90.00
#
_symmetry.space_group_name_H-M   'P 1'
#
loop_
_entity.id
_entity.type
_entity.pdbx_description
1 polymer ?
#
loop_
_entity_poly.entity_id
_entity_poly.type
_entity_poly.pdbx_seq_one_letter_code
_entity_poly.pdbx_strand_id
1 'polypeptide(L)'
;FFPMLVNTIVGIRNVDRDLYDLMRSLRATRWQLFRLLELPAALPVLLSGLKLSVILAVVGAVVGEFVGADVGLGFLINLARGVLDTPMMFVAIFCLVIIAQALYLLVALLERHYLQWQEE
;
A
#
# COMPACT_ATOMS: atom_id res chain seq x y z
N PHE A 1 -5.43 -4.59 -4.77
CA PHE A 1 -6.70 -3.96 -5.21
C PHE A 1 -7.73 -3.88 -4.08
N PHE A 2 -8.24 -5.01 -3.57
CA PHE A 2 -9.32 -5.02 -2.56
C PHE A 2 -9.00 -4.29 -1.24
N PRO A 3 -7.82 -4.48 -0.60
CA PRO A 3 -7.52 -3.80 0.67
C PRO A 3 -7.38 -2.28 0.50
N MET A 4 -6.84 -1.82 -0.62
CA MET A 4 -6.72 -0.40 -0.92
C MET A 4 -8.11 0.24 -1.06
N LEU A 5 -9.01 -0.38 -1.81
CA LEU A 5 -10.37 0.10 -1.99
C LEU A 5 -11.15 0.19 -0.67
N VAL A 6 -11.04 -0.84 0.18
CA VAL A 6 -11.71 -0.83 1.50
C VAL A 6 -11.15 0.27 2.39
N ASN A 7 -9.82 0.44 2.46
CA ASN A 7 -9.21 1.49 3.26
C ASN A 7 -9.56 2.90 2.76
N THR A 8 -9.70 3.10 1.45
CA THR A 8 -10.21 4.36 0.89
C THR A 8 -11.63 4.66 1.36
N ILE A 9 -12.52 3.66 1.32
CA ILE A 9 -13.91 3.83 1.77
C ILE A 9 -13.97 4.14 3.27
N VAL A 10 -13.17 3.43 4.07
CA VAL A 10 -13.09 3.63 5.52
C VAL A 10 -12.52 5.01 5.85
N GLY A 11 -11.45 5.43 5.17
CA GLY A 11 -10.81 6.73 5.37
C GLY A 11 -11.75 7.91 5.12
N ILE A 12 -12.55 7.85 4.05
CA ILE A 12 -13.53 8.89 3.73
C ILE A 12 -14.72 8.86 4.70
N ARG A 13 -15.14 7.68 5.17
CA ARG A 13 -16.28 7.53 6.10
C ARG A 13 -15.97 7.86 7.56
N ASN A 14 -14.69 7.81 7.97
CA ASN A 14 -14.26 8.05 9.35
C ASN A 14 -14.07 9.54 9.71
N VAL A 15 -14.42 10.46 8.81
CA VAL A 15 -14.37 11.90 9.10
C VAL A 15 -15.44 12.24 10.15
N ASP A 16 -15.01 12.92 11.21
CA ASP A 16 -15.90 13.31 12.32
C ASP A 16 -17.03 14.23 11.84
N ARG A 17 -18.25 13.97 12.32
CA ARG A 17 -19.43 14.77 11.98
C ARG A 17 -19.32 16.19 12.52
N ASP A 18 -18.65 16.38 13.65
CA ASP A 18 -18.46 17.71 14.25
C ASP A 18 -17.63 18.62 13.34
N LEU A 19 -16.65 18.06 12.63
CA LEU A 19 -15.85 18.81 11.65
C LEU A 19 -16.66 19.19 10.39
N TYR A 20 -17.60 18.34 9.98
CA TYR A 20 -18.55 18.67 8.92
C TYR A 20 -19.46 19.83 9.32
N ASP A 21 -19.99 19.81 10.54
CA ASP A 21 -20.86 20.86 11.05
C ASP A 21 -20.11 22.20 11.22
N LEU A 22 -18.84 22.15 11.64
CA LEU A 22 -17.95 23.32 11.68
C LEU A 22 -17.78 23.94 10.28
N MET A 23 -17.39 23.15 9.29
CA MET A 23 -17.21 23.61 7.90
C MET A 23 -18.52 24.15 7.30
N ARG A 24 -19.66 23.56 7.66
CA ARG A 24 -20.98 24.02 7.24
C ARG A 24 -21.34 25.36 7.87
N SER A 25 -20.98 25.59 9.14
CA SER A 25 -21.15 26.89 9.82
C SER A 25 -20.35 28.01 9.14
N LEU A 26 -19.15 27.67 8.64
CA LEU A 26 -18.26 28.57 7.92
C LEU A 26 -18.67 28.80 6.45
N ARG A 27 -19.80 28.23 6.00
CA ARG A 27 -20.26 28.26 4.60
C ARG A 27 -19.21 27.74 3.60
N ALA A 28 -18.42 26.73 4.00
CA ALA A 28 -17.41 26.15 3.13
C ALA A 28 -18.06 25.54 1.87
N THR A 29 -17.43 25.77 0.72
CA THR A 29 -17.83 25.15 -0.56
C THR A 29 -17.47 23.66 -0.58
N ARG A 30 -18.12 22.88 -1.46
CA ARG A 30 -17.83 21.44 -1.61
C ARG A 30 -16.35 21.13 -1.89
N TRP A 31 -15.68 22.01 -2.66
CA TRP A 31 -14.25 21.89 -2.94
C TRP A 31 -13.37 22.16 -1.72
N GLN A 32 -13.74 23.12 -0.88
CA GLN A 32 -13.04 23.39 0.38
C GLN A 32 -13.24 22.23 1.36
N LEU A 33 -14.45 21.68 1.44
CA LEU A 33 -14.74 20.53 2.27
C LEU A 33 -13.90 19.30 1.86
N PHE A 34 -13.86 18.98 0.56
CA PHE A 34 -13.04 17.87 0.07
C PHE A 34 -11.55 18.07 0.38
N ARG A 35 -10.99 19.24 0.04
CA ARG A 35 -9.54 19.47 0.11
C ARG A 35 -9.02 19.73 1.53
N LEU A 36 -9.81 20.38 2.40
CA LEU A 36 -9.39 20.74 3.75
C LEU A 36 -9.87 19.78 4.84
N LEU A 37 -10.91 18.97 4.58
CA LEU A 37 -11.45 18.06 5.58
C LEU A 37 -11.31 16.60 5.14
N GLU A 38 -11.95 16.20 4.05
CA GLU A 38 -12.04 14.78 3.66
C GLU A 38 -10.69 14.20 3.26
N LEU A 39 -9.94 14.91 2.42
CA LEU A 39 -8.66 14.44 1.90
C LEU A 39 -7.56 14.31 2.97
N PRO A 40 -7.32 15.30 3.86
CA PRO A 40 -6.34 15.15 4.94
C PRO A 40 -6.77 14.13 6.00
N ALA A 41 -8.07 13.99 6.28
CA ALA A 41 -8.56 12.99 7.24
C ALA A 41 -8.49 11.55 6.70
N ALA A 42 -8.67 11.35 5.39
CA ALA A 42 -8.59 10.03 4.75
C ALA A 42 -7.14 9.61 4.45
N LEU A 43 -6.22 10.57 4.28
CA LEU A 43 -4.80 10.33 3.94
C LEU A 43 -4.10 9.27 4.80
N PRO A 44 -4.23 9.27 6.15
CA PRO A 44 -3.53 8.33 7.03
C PRO A 44 -4.02 6.90 6.81
N VAL A 45 -5.34 6.74 6.66
CA VAL A 45 -5.99 5.45 6.41
C VAL A 45 -5.62 4.94 5.01
N LEU A 46 -5.57 5.84 4.02
CA LEU A 46 -5.14 5.52 2.66
C LEU A 46 -3.69 5.02 2.62
N LEU A 47 -2.77 5.72 3.27
CA LEU A 47 -1.35 5.36 3.30
C LEU A 47 -1.11 4.06 4.08
N SER A 48 -1.81 3.86 5.20
CA SER A 48 -1.82 2.58 5.93
C SER A 48 -2.33 1.43 5.06
N GLY A 49 -3.42 1.65 4.33
CA GLY A 49 -3.98 0.67 3.39
C GLY A 49 -3.06 0.39 2.20
N LEU A 50 -2.30 1.38 1.76
CA LEU A 50 -1.30 1.24 0.70
C LEU A 50 -0.16 0.31 1.13
N LYS A 51 0.34 0.44 2.37
CA LYS A 51 1.38 -0.46 2.92
C LYS A 51 0.95 -1.93 2.86
N LEU A 52 -0.26 -2.24 3.33
CA LEU A 52 -0.81 -3.60 3.28
C LEU A 52 -1.00 -4.08 1.83
N SER A 53 -1.46 -3.19 0.95
CA SER A 53 -1.73 -3.52 -0.45
C SER A 53 -0.46 -3.82 -1.24
N VAL A 54 0.65 -3.14 -0.94
CA VAL A 54 1.95 -3.40 -1.58
C VAL A 54 2.46 -4.80 -1.22
N ILE A 55 2.37 -5.21 0.03
CA ILE A 55 2.77 -6.57 0.46
C ILE A 55 1.96 -7.62 -0.31
N LEU A 56 0.64 -7.44 -0.38
CA LEU A 56 -0.25 -8.35 -1.11
C LEU A 56 0.00 -8.32 -2.63
N ALA A 57 0.40 -7.19 -3.20
CA ALA A 57 0.75 -7.09 -4.60
C ALA A 57 2.02 -7.89 -4.93
N VAL A 58 3.03 -7.83 -4.07
CA VAL A 58 4.27 -8.64 -4.23
C VAL A 58 3.95 -10.13 -4.16
N VAL A 59 3.14 -10.55 -3.18
CA VAL A 59 2.70 -11.96 -3.09
C VAL A 59 1.93 -12.37 -4.34
N GLY A 60 1.00 -11.54 -4.82
CA GLY A 60 0.25 -11.80 -6.04
C GLY A 60 1.12 -11.87 -7.29
N ALA A 61 2.14 -11.02 -7.39
CA ALA A 61 3.10 -11.05 -8.50
C ALA A 61 3.89 -12.36 -8.51
N VAL A 62 4.41 -12.79 -7.35
CA VAL A 62 5.14 -14.07 -7.23
C VAL A 62 4.22 -15.24 -7.59
N VAL A 63 2.98 -15.27 -7.10
CA VAL A 63 2.03 -16.33 -7.46
C VAL A 63 1.70 -16.31 -8.96
N GLY A 64 1.55 -15.12 -9.55
CA GLY A 64 1.35 -14.98 -11.00
C GLY A 64 2.54 -15.49 -11.80
N GLU A 65 3.77 -15.20 -11.37
CA GLU A 65 4.99 -15.69 -11.99
C GLU A 65 5.08 -17.22 -11.96
N PHE A 66 4.51 -17.88 -10.95
CA PHE A 66 4.53 -19.34 -10.83
C PHE A 66 3.61 -20.06 -11.84
N VAL A 67 2.53 -19.40 -12.29
CA VAL A 67 1.46 -20.06 -13.06
C VAL A 67 1.73 -20.02 -14.57
N GLY A 68 2.48 -19.04 -15.07
CA GLY A 68 2.70 -18.93 -16.52
C GLY A 68 3.66 -17.84 -16.96
N ALA A 69 4.61 -17.44 -16.12
CA ALA A 69 5.68 -16.56 -16.56
C ALA A 69 6.91 -17.39 -16.93
N ASP A 70 7.55 -17.05 -18.05
CA ASP A 70 8.83 -17.63 -18.47
C ASP A 70 10.03 -16.83 -17.94
N VAL A 71 9.76 -15.74 -17.21
CA VAL A 71 10.77 -14.82 -16.64
C VAL A 71 10.25 -14.31 -15.30
N GLY A 72 11.15 -14.12 -14.33
CA GLY A 72 10.82 -13.55 -13.02
C GLY A 72 11.54 -14.25 -11.87
N LEU A 73 11.55 -13.64 -10.69
CA LEU A 73 12.17 -14.25 -9.51
C LEU A 73 11.37 -15.45 -9.01
N GLY A 74 10.03 -15.39 -9.10
CA GLY A 74 9.16 -16.50 -8.78
C GLY A 74 9.32 -17.68 -9.75
N PHE A 75 9.48 -17.39 -11.04
CA PHE A 75 9.86 -18.41 -12.03
C PHE A 75 11.22 -19.03 -11.69
N LEU A 76 12.22 -18.22 -11.34
CA LEU A 76 13.57 -18.69 -10.99
C LEU A 76 13.56 -19.64 -9.78
N ILE A 77 12.73 -19.34 -8.77
CA ILE A 77 12.51 -20.21 -7.61
C ILE A 77 11.91 -21.54 -8.04
N ASN A 78 10.92 -21.52 -8.94
CA ASN A 78 10.26 -22.72 -9.43
C ASN A 78 11.22 -23.60 -10.26
N LEU A 79 12.03 -22.97 -11.12
CA LEU A 79 13.07 -23.64 -11.88
C LEU A 79 14.13 -24.28 -10.97
N ALA A 80 14.69 -23.51 -10.05
CA ALA A 80 15.70 -23.99 -9.09
C ALA A 80 15.17 -25.13 -8.20
N ARG A 81 13.88 -25.08 -7.82
CA ARG A 81 13.20 -26.18 -7.13
C ARG A 81 13.18 -27.45 -7.97
N GLY A 82 12.92 -27.35 -9.28
CA GLY A 82 12.87 -28.49 -10.19
C GLY A 82 14.22 -29.21 -10.33
N VAL A 83 15.33 -28.48 -10.30
CA VAL A 83 16.70 -29.03 -10.34
C VAL A 83 17.33 -29.26 -8.97
N LEU A 84 16.58 -29.03 -7.88
CA LEU A 84 17.05 -29.10 -6.49
C LEU A 84 18.27 -28.20 -6.18
N ASP A 85 18.42 -27.11 -6.94
CA ASP A 85 19.44 -26.08 -6.71
C ASP A 85 19.01 -25.18 -5.55
N THR A 86 19.25 -25.69 -4.34
CA THR A 86 18.93 -24.97 -3.11
C THR A 86 19.67 -23.63 -2.98
N PRO A 87 20.97 -23.48 -3.34
CA PRO A 87 21.62 -22.17 -3.35
C PRO A 87 20.87 -21.13 -4.20
N MET A 88 20.52 -21.48 -5.44
CA MET A 88 19.84 -20.55 -6.35
C MET A 88 18.45 -20.18 -5.83
N MET A 89 17.73 -21.13 -5.23
CA MET A 89 16.44 -20.88 -4.59
C MET A 89 16.56 -19.86 -3.44
N PHE A 90 17.55 -20.00 -2.57
CA PHE A 90 17.76 -19.06 -1.46
C PHE A 90 18.14 -17.66 -1.97
N VAL A 91 19.00 -17.55 -2.99
CA VAL A 91 19.36 -16.26 -3.58
C VAL A 91 18.13 -15.54 -4.14
N ALA A 92 17.28 -16.26 -4.87
CA ALA A 92 16.06 -15.68 -5.44
C ALA A 92 15.05 -15.24 -4.36
N ILE A 93 14.88 -16.05 -3.29
CA ILE A 93 14.06 -15.67 -2.13
C ILE A 93 14.62 -14.42 -1.45
N PHE A 94 15.93 -14.34 -1.27
CA PHE A 94 16.58 -13.20 -0.63
C PHE A 94 16.38 -11.91 -1.45
N CYS A 95 16.52 -11.99 -2.77
CA CYS A 95 16.20 -10.88 -3.68
C CYS A 95 14.73 -10.45 -3.56
N LEU A 96 13.79 -11.39 -3.50
CA LEU A 96 12.36 -11.08 -3.30
C LEU A 96 12.12 -10.35 -1.97
N VAL A 97 12.73 -10.80 -0.88
CA VAL A 97 12.62 -10.15 0.43
C VAL A 97 13.16 -8.72 0.37
N ILE A 98 14.31 -8.51 -0.27
CA ILE A 98 14.89 -7.17 -0.44
C ILE A 98 13.94 -6.27 -1.24
N ILE A 99 13.37 -6.75 -2.34
CA ILE A 99 12.43 -5.97 -3.17
C ILE A 99 11.16 -5.66 -2.38
N ALA A 100 10.59 -6.63 -1.68
CA ALA A 100 9.40 -6.44 -0.86
C ALA A 100 9.66 -5.40 0.24
N GLN A 101 10.80 -5.50 0.91
CA GLN A 101 11.20 -4.56 1.96
C GLN A 101 11.45 -3.17 1.38
N ALA A 102 12.10 -3.05 0.22
CA ALA A 102 12.35 -1.77 -0.45
C ALA A 102 11.04 -1.08 -0.84
N LEU A 103 10.08 -1.82 -1.40
CA LEU A 103 8.76 -1.29 -1.73
C LEU A 103 8.00 -0.85 -0.48
N TYR A 104 8.04 -1.65 0.60
CA TYR A 104 7.44 -1.27 1.87
C TYR A 104 8.05 0.02 2.44
N LEU A 105 9.38 0.11 2.46
CA LEU A 105 10.10 1.29 2.95
C LEU A 105 9.78 2.53 2.11
N LEU A 106 9.66 2.38 0.79
CA LEU A 106 9.26 3.48 -0.10
C LEU A 106 7.88 4.02 0.30
N VAL A 107 6.90 3.13 0.53
CA VAL A 107 5.57 3.56 1.00
C VAL A 107 5.63 4.17 2.40
N ALA A 108 6.41 3.60 3.32
CA ALA A 108 6.57 4.12 4.67
C ALA A 108 7.22 5.52 4.68
N LEU A 109 8.18 5.79 3.78
CA LEU A 109 8.78 7.10 3.60
C LEU A 109 7.78 8.10 3.03
N LEU A 110 6.97 7.71 2.04
CA LEU A 110 5.90 8.54 1.52
C LEU A 110 4.89 8.88 2.62
N GLU A 111 4.48 7.87 3.40
CA GLU A 111 3.57 8.07 4.52
C GLU A 111 4.15 9.06 5.52
N ARG A 112 5.40 8.87 5.95
CA ARG A 112 6.06 9.79 6.87
C ARG A 112 6.15 11.19 6.31
N HIS A 113 6.41 11.37 5.01
CA HIS A 113 6.50 12.69 4.38
C HIS A 113 5.13 13.40 4.28
N TYR A 114 4.05 12.66 3.98
CA TYR A 114 2.71 13.22 3.86
C TYR A 114 1.99 13.41 5.21
N LEU A 115 2.33 12.60 6.22
CA LEU A 115 1.72 12.64 7.56
C LEU A 115 2.55 13.42 8.59
N GLN A 116 3.60 14.15 8.18
CA GLN A 116 4.39 14.99 9.11
C GLN A 116 3.53 15.98 9.91
N TRP A 117 2.35 16.33 9.39
CA TRP A 117 1.39 17.26 10.02
C TRP A 117 0.53 16.63 11.13
N GLN A 118 0.55 15.29 11.28
CA GLN A 118 -0.18 14.57 12.33
C GLN A 118 0.71 14.09 13.47
N GLU A 119 2.03 14.24 13.37
CA GLU A 119 2.96 14.01 14.49
C GLU A 119 2.98 15.23 15.44
N GLU A 120 1.82 15.63 15.99
CA GLU A 120 1.65 16.45 17.20
C GLU A 120 0.39 16.04 17.98
#